data_AF-A0AAV8VLA4-F1
#
_entry.id   AF-A0AAV8VLA4-F1
#
_cell.length_a   1.000
_cell.length_b   1.000
_cell.length_c   1.000
_cell.angle_alpha   90.00
_cell.angle_beta   90.00
_cell.angle_gamma   90.00
#
_symmetry.space_group_name_H-M   'P 1'
#
loop_
_entity.id
_entity.type
_entity.pdbx_description
1 polymer ?
#
loop_
_entity_poly.entity_id
_entity_poly.type
_entity_poly.pdbx_seq_one_letter_code
_entity_poly.pdbx_strand_id
1 'polypeptide(L)'
;MESVKTPRRDSGIFPNAGEKPALPSMRDSLTNPVHVYEGDDALITCVVKDIGANTVMWKKEVRERHSTLVLTAGENRVTADKRFGVLHDSGKYRDENSRIP
;
A
#
# COMPACT_ATOMS: atom_id res chain seq x y z
N MET A 1 -3.21 10.91 -10.68
CA MET A 1 -2.15 10.60 -11.67
C MET A 1 -1.25 9.53 -11.07
N GLU A 2 -1.33 8.30 -11.57
CA GLU A 2 -0.62 7.15 -11.01
C GLU A 2 0.63 6.83 -11.83
N SER A 3 1.72 6.47 -11.15
CA SER A 3 2.95 6.02 -11.82
C SER A 3 3.56 4.89 -11.00
N VAL A 4 3.39 3.67 -11.51
CA VAL A 4 4.05 2.45 -11.03
C VAL A 4 5.42 2.39 -11.71
N LYS A 5 6.50 2.29 -10.93
CA LYS A 5 7.86 2.23 -11.48
C LYS A 5 8.39 0.80 -11.42
N THR A 6 8.74 0.23 -12.57
CA THR A 6 9.24 -1.14 -12.74
C THR A 6 10.76 -1.25 -12.47
N PRO A 7 11.24 -2.32 -11.81
CA PRO A 7 12.68 -2.58 -11.67
C PRO A 7 13.27 -3.36 -12.87
N ARG A 8 14.57 -3.17 -13.12
CA ARG A 8 15.36 -3.80 -14.20
C ARG A 8 15.58 -5.30 -13.91
N ARG A 9 15.52 -6.12 -14.97
CA ARG A 9 15.62 -7.58 -14.93
C ARG A 9 17.08 -8.02 -14.87
N ASP A 10 17.46 -8.83 -13.88
CA ASP A 10 18.62 -9.72 -13.96
C ASP A 10 18.16 -11.18 -13.86
N SER A 11 18.81 -12.02 -14.65
CA SER A 11 18.38 -13.36 -15.08
C SER A 11 18.72 -14.47 -14.10
N GLY A 12 17.76 -15.38 -13.83
CA GLY A 12 18.07 -16.71 -13.31
C GLY A 12 16.87 -17.49 -12.76
N ILE A 13 16.55 -18.62 -13.42
CA ILE A 13 15.71 -19.76 -12.98
C ILE A 13 14.18 -19.51 -12.99
N PHE A 14 13.49 -20.05 -14.01
CA PHE A 14 12.04 -20.00 -14.16
C PHE A 14 11.38 -21.31 -13.69
N PRO A 15 10.57 -21.32 -12.61
CA PRO A 15 9.58 -22.37 -12.40
C PRO A 15 8.37 -22.12 -13.33
N ASN A 16 7.92 -23.20 -13.99
CA ASN A 16 6.67 -23.42 -14.73
C ASN A 16 6.06 -22.28 -15.56
N ALA A 17 5.98 -22.49 -16.88
CA ALA A 17 5.34 -21.62 -17.84
C ALA A 17 3.81 -21.60 -17.65
N GLY A 18 3.25 -20.43 -17.30
CA GLY A 18 1.81 -20.21 -17.46
C GLY A 18 1.23 -18.97 -16.80
N GLU A 19 1.65 -18.64 -15.58
CA GLU A 19 1.10 -17.50 -14.85
C GLU A 19 2.11 -16.36 -14.84
N LYS A 20 1.87 -15.35 -15.68
CA LYS A 20 2.50 -14.04 -15.48
C LYS A 20 2.17 -13.61 -14.05
N PRO A 21 3.13 -13.11 -13.25
CA PRO A 21 2.82 -12.56 -11.94
C PRO A 21 1.64 -11.60 -12.11
N ALA A 22 0.55 -11.88 -11.42
CA ALA A 22 -0.63 -11.04 -11.49
C ALA A 22 -0.23 -9.60 -11.16
N LEU A 23 -0.74 -8.65 -11.95
CA LEU A 23 -0.41 -7.25 -11.72
C LEU A 23 -1.09 -6.77 -10.45
N PRO A 24 -0.42 -5.95 -9.62
CA PRO A 24 -1.02 -5.39 -8.42
C PRO A 24 -2.34 -4.69 -8.76
N SER A 25 -3.38 -4.96 -7.97
CA SER A 25 -4.71 -4.41 -8.19
C SER A 25 -5.29 -3.80 -6.93
N MET A 26 -5.87 -2.60 -7.07
CA MET A 26 -6.53 -1.87 -5.98
C MET A 26 -8.06 -1.88 -6.07
N ARG A 27 -8.64 -2.77 -6.89
CA ARG A 27 -10.08 -2.76 -7.21
C ARG A 27 -11.02 -2.88 -6.01
N ASP A 28 -10.56 -3.50 -4.93
CA ASP A 28 -11.34 -3.67 -3.70
C ASP A 28 -11.14 -2.52 -2.70
N SER A 29 -10.37 -1.49 -3.06
CA SER A 29 -10.17 -0.31 -2.21
C SER A 29 -11.41 0.57 -2.20
N LEU A 30 -11.66 1.25 -1.09
CA LEU A 30 -12.75 2.21 -0.98
C LEU A 30 -12.47 3.42 -1.88
N THR A 31 -13.40 3.70 -2.79
CA THR A 31 -13.35 4.88 -3.68
C THR A 31 -14.28 6.00 -3.23
N ASN A 32 -15.17 5.70 -2.27
CA ASN A 32 -16.10 6.67 -1.73
C ASN A 32 -15.37 7.67 -0.82
N PRO A 33 -15.68 8.97 -0.92
CA PRO A 33 -15.16 9.97 -0.01
C PRO A 33 -15.52 9.66 1.45
N VAL A 34 -14.56 9.83 2.34
CA VAL A 34 -14.75 9.73 3.80
C VAL A 34 -14.94 11.14 4.35
N HIS A 35 -16.01 11.34 5.14
CA HIS A 35 -16.29 12.60 5.82
C HIS A 35 -16.13 12.40 7.33
N VAL A 36 -15.34 13.27 7.96
CA VAL A 36 -15.14 13.30 9.42
C VAL A 36 -15.18 14.73 9.92
N TYR A 37 -15.41 14.91 11.22
CA TYR A 37 -15.33 16.21 11.85
C TYR A 37 -13.88 16.59 12.15
N GLU A 38 -13.63 17.89 12.35
CA GLU A 38 -12.32 18.38 12.74
C GLU A 38 -11.93 17.84 14.11
N GLY A 39 -10.70 17.32 14.23
CA GLY A 39 -10.18 16.70 15.45
C GLY A 39 -10.36 15.19 15.50
N ASP A 40 -11.25 14.63 14.68
CA ASP A 40 -11.46 13.19 14.57
C ASP A 40 -10.46 12.52 13.62
N ASP A 41 -10.29 11.21 13.80
CA ASP A 41 -9.47 10.37 12.94
C ASP A 41 -10.25 9.95 11.69
N ALA A 42 -9.66 10.16 10.50
CA ALA A 42 -10.17 9.65 9.23
C ALA A 42 -9.44 8.36 8.84
N LEU A 43 -10.17 7.25 8.78
CA LEU A 43 -9.63 5.98 8.28
C LEU A 43 -9.93 5.82 6.78
N ILE A 44 -8.86 5.69 5.98
CA ILE A 44 -8.96 5.41 4.54
C ILE A 44 -8.37 4.03 4.29
N THR A 45 -9.14 3.14 3.66
CA THR A 45 -8.75 1.75 3.43
C THR A 45 -8.25 1.54 2.00
N CYS A 46 -7.05 0.98 1.88
CA CYS A 46 -6.46 0.53 0.62
C CYS A 46 -6.27 -0.98 0.67
N VAL A 47 -6.93 -1.70 -0.22
CA VAL A 47 -6.79 -3.15 -0.38
C VAL A 47 -6.08 -3.40 -1.69
N VAL A 48 -4.91 -4.04 -1.61
CA VAL A 48 -4.09 -4.38 -2.78
C VAL A 48 -3.97 -5.88 -2.91
N LYS A 49 -4.43 -6.42 -4.04
CA LYS A 49 -4.20 -7.81 -4.43
C LYS A 49 -2.92 -7.91 -5.25
N ASP A 50 -2.25 -9.06 -5.15
CA ASP A 50 -1.08 -9.40 -5.98
C ASP A 50 0.07 -8.36 -5.91
N ILE A 51 0.32 -7.80 -4.72
CA ILE A 51 1.29 -6.72 -4.53
C ILE A 51 2.74 -7.13 -4.89
N GLY A 52 3.09 -8.41 -4.69
CA GLY A 52 4.43 -8.93 -4.95
C GLY A 52 5.51 -8.16 -4.18
N ALA A 53 6.56 -7.72 -4.88
CA ALA A 53 7.65 -6.91 -4.32
C ALA A 53 7.39 -5.38 -4.38
N ASN A 54 6.17 -4.97 -4.73
CA ASN A 54 5.83 -3.54 -4.82
C ASN A 54 5.44 -2.98 -3.45
N THR A 55 5.44 -1.65 -3.34
CA THR A 55 5.09 -0.94 -2.11
C THR A 55 3.89 -0.03 -2.33
N VAL A 56 2.93 -0.03 -1.40
CA VAL A 56 1.81 0.92 -1.39
C VAL A 56 2.30 2.28 -0.91
N MET A 57 1.89 3.35 -1.58
CA MET A 57 2.29 4.70 -1.22
C MET A 57 1.06 5.59 -1.08
N TRP A 58 0.96 6.28 0.06
CA TRP A 58 -0.08 7.25 0.31
C TRP A 58 0.40 8.65 -0.07
N LYS A 59 -0.40 9.34 -0.88
CA LYS A 59 -0.08 10.68 -1.38
C LYS A 59 -1.24 11.62 -1.15
N LYS A 60 -0.93 12.87 -0.81
CA LYS A 60 -1.89 13.96 -0.71
C LYS A 60 -1.64 14.98 -1.81
N GLU A 61 -2.67 15.29 -2.56
CA GLU A 61 -2.66 16.44 -3.47
C GLU A 61 -2.89 17.73 -2.67
N VAL A 62 -2.01 18.69 -2.85
CA VAL A 62 -2.08 20.02 -2.21
C VAL A 62 -2.47 21.02 -3.29
N ARG A 63 -3.77 21.32 -3.36
CA ARG A 63 -4.35 22.16 -4.42
C ARG A 63 -3.69 23.55 -4.47
N GLU A 64 -3.45 24.15 -3.31
CA GLU A 64 -2.85 25.49 -3.20
C GLU A 64 -1.47 25.62 -3.85
N ARG A 65 -0.69 24.54 -3.88
CA ARG A 65 0.68 24.52 -4.41
C ARG A 65 0.80 23.70 -5.69
N HIS A 66 -0.31 23.18 -6.22
CA HIS A 66 -0.35 22.21 -7.32
C HIS A 66 0.70 21.10 -7.16
N SER A 67 0.89 20.63 -5.94
CA SER A 67 1.96 19.68 -5.59
C SER A 67 1.41 18.42 -4.97
N THR A 68 2.19 17.35 -5.02
CA THR A 68 1.86 16.07 -4.39
C THR A 68 2.84 15.81 -3.27
N LEU A 69 2.32 15.64 -2.06
CA LEU A 69 3.10 15.26 -0.88
C LEU A 69 3.00 13.74 -0.68
N VAL A 70 4.15 13.07 -0.50
CA VAL A 70 4.18 11.67 -0.09
C VAL A 70 4.02 11.62 1.44
N LEU A 71 3.02 10.89 1.91
CA LEU A 71 2.74 10.71 3.33
C LEU A 71 3.52 9.52 3.88
N THR A 72 3.34 8.36 3.25
CA THR A 72 3.93 7.08 3.68
C THR A 72 4.25 6.21 2.47
N ALA A 73 5.23 5.32 2.64
CA ALA A 73 5.60 4.28 1.68
C ALA A 73 5.72 2.94 2.44
N GLY A 74 4.75 2.06 2.21
CA GLY A 74 4.56 0.85 3.01
C GLY A 74 4.27 1.22 4.46
N GLU A 75 5.01 0.59 5.38
CA GLU A 75 4.93 0.85 6.82
C GLU A 75 5.71 2.11 7.23
N ASN A 76 6.55 2.66 6.35
CA ASN A 76 7.40 3.80 6.67
C ASN A 76 6.70 5.13 6.42
N ARG A 77 6.70 5.99 7.44
CA ARG A 77 6.24 7.38 7.30
C ARG A 77 7.34 8.26 6.69
N VAL A 78 6.98 8.97 5.63
CA VAL A 78 7.88 9.90 4.90
C VAL A 78 7.63 11.36 5.32
N THR A 79 6.40 11.71 5.70
CA THR A 79 6.05 13.06 6.15
C THR A 79 6.53 13.35 7.58
N ALA A 80 6.81 14.62 7.87
CA ALA A 80 7.13 15.10 9.22
C ALA A 80 5.89 15.22 10.13
N ASP A 81 4.69 15.30 9.54
CA ASP A 81 3.44 15.40 10.32
C ASP A 81 3.12 14.05 10.97
N LYS A 82 3.06 14.04 12.30
CA LYS A 82 2.90 12.83 13.11
C LYS A 82 1.47 12.28 13.10
N ARG A 83 0.50 13.04 12.61
CA ARG A 83 -0.91 12.65 12.54
C ARG A 83 -1.20 11.59 11.46
N PHE A 84 -0.29 11.44 10.50
CA PHE A 84 -0.41 10.39 9.49
C PHE A 84 0.24 9.10 9.98
N GLY A 85 -0.50 8.01 9.86
CA GLY A 85 -0.04 6.64 10.12
C GLY A 85 -0.66 5.67 9.11
N VAL A 86 -0.07 4.49 8.98
CA VAL A 86 -0.62 3.40 8.16
C VAL A 86 -0.74 2.16 9.03
N LEU A 87 -1.90 1.51 8.95
CA LEU A 87 -2.13 0.19 9.48
C LEU A 87 -1.97 -0.80 8.33
N HIS A 88 -0.97 -1.67 8.41
CA HIS A 88 -0.72 -2.71 7.40
C HIS A 88 -1.26 -4.04 7.93
N ASP A 89 -2.29 -4.56 7.28
CA ASP A 89 -2.69 -5.95 7.42
C ASP A 89 -2.09 -6.75 6.26
N SER A 90 -0.99 -7.45 6.52
CA SER A 90 -0.29 -8.23 5.49
C SER A 90 -0.88 -9.62 5.28
N GLY A 91 -2.00 -9.96 5.94
CA GLY A 91 -2.67 -11.26 5.77
C GLY A 91 -1.75 -12.45 6.04
N LYS A 92 -0.60 -12.24 6.72
CA LYS A 92 0.25 -13.34 7.18
C LYS A 92 -0.59 -14.09 8.19
N TYR A 93 -1.19 -15.20 7.73
CA TYR A 93 -1.78 -16.18 8.62
C TYR A 93 -0.80 -16.37 9.77
N ARG A 94 -1.24 -16.03 10.98
CA ARG A 94 -0.56 -16.48 12.18
C ARG A 94 -0.61 -17.99 12.05
N ASP A 95 0.54 -18.62 11.82
CA ASP A 95 0.65 -20.06 11.89
C ASP A 95 0.11 -20.48 13.27
N GLU A 96 -1.08 -21.08 13.28
CA GLU A 96 -1.71 -21.68 14.44
C GLU A 96 -0.96 -22.97 14.77
N ASN A 97 0.31 -22.85 15.17
CA ASN A 97 1.06 -23.96 15.74
C ASN A 97 2.18 -23.56 16.71
N SER A 98 2.18 -22.35 17.27
CA SER A 98 2.95 -22.07 18.49
C SER A 98 2.21 -22.63 19.71
N ARG A 99 2.05 -23.96 19.74
CA ARG A 99 1.79 -24.72 20.97
C ARG A 99 2.96 -24.47 21.92
N ILE A 100 2.61 -23.89 23.05
CA ILE A 100 3.39 -23.79 24.27
C ILE A 100 3.78 -25.21 24.73
N PRO A 101 5.06 -25.47 25.00
CA PRO A 101 5.46 -26.24 26.17
C PRO A 101 5.72 -25.31 27.37
#